data_AF-A0A378FRI7-F1
#
_entry.id   AF-A0A378FRI7-F1
#
_cell.length_a   1.000
_cell.length_b   1.000
_cell.length_c   1.000
_cell.angle_alpha   90.00
_cell.angle_beta   90.00
_cell.angle_gamma   90.00
#
_symmetry.space_group_name_H-M   'P 1'
#
loop_
_entity.id
_entity.type
_entity.pdbx_description
1 polymer ?
#
loop_
_entity_poly.entity_id
_entity_poly.type
_entity_poly.pdbx_seq_one_letter_code
_entity_poly.pdbx_strand_id
1 'polypeptide(L)'
;MKAGKQFTDDLIARGLLAEVSKVVVDVYGSLSLTGKGHHTDIAIIMGLAGNLPDTVDIDAIPGFIQDVNTHGRLMLANGQHEVDFPVDQCMNFHADNLSLHENGMRITALAGDKVLYSQTYYSIGGGFIVDEEHFGQTTEAPVAVPYPYKTPPTCSVTAVKPGCRSPA
;
A
#
# COMPACT_ATOMS: atom_id res chain seq x y z
N MET A 1 -4.60 0.16 0.78
CA MET A 1 -5.29 1.34 1.36
C MET A 1 -4.38 2.56 1.47
N LYS A 2 -3.30 2.52 2.28
CA LYS A 2 -2.43 3.70 2.50
C LYS A 2 -1.98 4.42 1.23
N ALA A 3 -1.50 3.69 0.21
CA ALA A 3 -1.01 4.31 -1.02
C ALA A 3 -2.12 4.99 -1.84
N GLY A 4 -3.32 4.40 -1.89
CA GLY A 4 -4.49 5.03 -2.52
C GLY A 4 -4.93 6.30 -1.78
N LYS A 5 -4.89 6.28 -0.45
CA LYS A 5 -5.16 7.47 0.37
C LYS A 5 -4.12 8.56 0.11
N GLN A 6 -2.83 8.22 0.20
CA GLN A 6 -1.76 9.19 -0.05
C GLN A 6 -1.88 9.81 -1.45
N PHE A 7 -2.16 9.01 -2.48
CA PHE A 7 -2.38 9.50 -3.83
C PHE A 7 -3.55 10.50 -3.93
N THR A 8 -4.67 10.23 -3.25
CA THR A 8 -5.82 11.16 -3.26
C THR A 8 -5.57 12.41 -2.43
N ASP A 9 -4.86 12.30 -1.31
CA ASP A 9 -4.38 13.45 -0.54
C ASP A 9 -3.44 14.33 -1.39
N ASP A 10 -2.54 13.72 -2.18
CA ASP A 10 -1.63 14.42 -3.10
C ASP A 10 -2.40 15.16 -4.22
N LEU A 11 -3.45 14.55 -4.79
CA LEU A 11 -4.31 15.20 -5.77
C LEU A 11 -5.02 16.43 -5.20
N ILE A 12 -5.48 16.36 -3.95
CA ILE A 12 -6.10 17.49 -3.25
C ILE A 12 -5.06 18.60 -3.02
N ALA A 13 -3.89 18.25 -2.48
CA ALA A 13 -2.82 19.20 -2.19
C ALA A 13 -2.35 19.94 -3.45
N ARG A 14 -2.37 19.26 -4.61
CA ARG A 14 -2.04 19.84 -5.92
C ARG A 14 -3.19 20.58 -6.58
N GLY A 15 -4.40 20.54 -6.03
CA GLY A 15 -5.59 21.15 -6.62
C GLY A 15 -6.10 20.44 -7.88
N LEU A 16 -5.69 19.20 -8.13
CA LEU A 16 -6.00 18.46 -9.36
C LEU A 16 -7.25 17.59 -9.27
N LEU A 17 -7.75 17.32 -8.04
CA LEU A 17 -8.82 16.36 -7.80
C LEU A 17 -10.05 16.59 -8.71
N ALA A 18 -10.49 17.83 -8.86
CA ALA A 18 -11.68 18.18 -9.63
C ALA A 18 -11.51 18.00 -11.15
N GLU A 19 -10.27 17.94 -11.64
CA GLU A 19 -9.97 17.74 -13.07
C GLU A 19 -9.89 16.25 -13.44
N VAL A 20 -9.79 15.35 -12.47
CA VAL A 20 -9.66 13.92 -12.72
C VAL A 20 -10.97 13.36 -13.26
N SER A 21 -10.93 12.77 -14.44
CA SER A 21 -12.07 12.04 -15.00
C SER A 21 -11.95 10.53 -14.80
N LYS A 22 -10.73 10.00 -14.69
CA LYS A 22 -10.45 8.56 -14.59
C LYS A 22 -9.21 8.30 -13.75
N VAL A 23 -9.21 7.20 -13.01
CA VAL A 23 -8.03 6.68 -12.30
C VAL A 23 -7.68 5.30 -12.82
N VAL A 24 -6.41 5.04 -13.07
CA VAL A 24 -5.87 3.74 -13.48
C VAL A 24 -4.82 3.31 -12.48
N VAL A 25 -4.88 2.04 -12.09
CA VAL A 25 -3.95 1.40 -11.16
C VAL A 25 -3.30 0.23 -11.88
N ASP A 26 -1.97 0.27 -11.96
CA ASP A 26 -1.15 -0.84 -12.42
C ASP A 26 -0.47 -1.49 -11.20
N VAL A 27 -0.70 -2.79 -11.00
CA VAL A 27 -0.13 -3.58 -9.91
C VAL A 27 0.90 -4.57 -10.49
N TYR A 28 2.10 -4.62 -9.93
CA TYR A 28 3.25 -5.35 -10.46
C TYR A 28 3.74 -6.45 -9.51
N GLY A 29 4.35 -7.48 -10.10
CA GLY A 29 5.10 -8.54 -9.42
C GLY A 29 4.32 -9.37 -8.38
N SER A 30 4.91 -9.66 -7.23
CA SER A 30 4.28 -10.58 -6.25
C SER A 30 2.97 -10.04 -5.68
N LEU A 31 2.80 -8.72 -5.68
CA LEU A 31 1.54 -8.04 -5.32
C LEU A 31 0.43 -8.32 -6.33
N SER A 32 0.78 -8.54 -7.60
CA SER A 32 -0.21 -8.84 -8.65
C SER A 32 -0.66 -10.31 -8.59
N LEU A 33 0.24 -11.22 -8.25
CA LEU A 33 -0.03 -12.67 -8.10
C LEU A 33 -1.02 -12.98 -6.98
N THR A 34 -1.02 -12.16 -5.94
CA THR A 34 -1.96 -12.21 -4.81
C THR A 34 -3.06 -11.16 -4.93
N GLY A 35 -3.22 -10.55 -6.10
CA GLY A 35 -3.99 -9.32 -6.26
C GLY A 35 -5.47 -9.51 -6.58
N LYS A 36 -5.78 -10.35 -7.58
CA LYS A 36 -7.14 -10.50 -8.11
C LYS A 36 -7.99 -11.38 -7.19
N GLY A 37 -9.05 -10.81 -6.60
CA GLY A 37 -9.98 -11.54 -5.72
C GLY A 37 -9.41 -11.91 -4.34
N HIS A 38 -8.27 -11.32 -3.95
CA HIS A 38 -7.54 -11.65 -2.72
C HIS A 38 -7.33 -10.41 -1.82
N HIS A 39 -8.30 -9.49 -1.83
CA HIS A 39 -8.38 -8.29 -0.97
C HIS A 39 -7.45 -7.13 -1.33
N THR A 40 -6.46 -7.32 -2.19
CA THR A 40 -5.57 -6.22 -2.62
C THR A 40 -6.29 -5.20 -3.49
N ASP A 41 -7.08 -5.65 -4.47
CA ASP A 41 -7.98 -4.84 -5.28
C ASP A 41 -8.93 -4.00 -4.40
N ILE A 42 -9.60 -4.65 -3.45
CA ILE A 42 -10.48 -4.02 -2.47
C ILE A 42 -9.71 -2.98 -1.66
N ALA A 43 -8.53 -3.34 -1.13
CA ALA A 43 -7.72 -2.43 -0.34
C ALA A 43 -7.25 -1.20 -1.14
N ILE A 44 -7.03 -1.31 -2.44
CA ILE A 44 -6.69 -0.18 -3.30
C ILE A 44 -7.91 0.71 -3.50
N ILE A 45 -9.04 0.13 -3.89
CA ILE A 45 -10.31 0.84 -4.12
C ILE A 45 -10.74 1.60 -2.86
N MET A 46 -10.75 0.94 -1.70
CA MET A 46 -11.08 1.56 -0.42
C MET A 46 -10.11 2.70 -0.07
N GLY A 47 -8.81 2.53 -0.39
CA GLY A 47 -7.80 3.57 -0.18
C GLY A 47 -8.05 4.81 -1.04
N LEU A 48 -8.34 4.62 -2.33
CA LEU A 48 -8.71 5.70 -3.26
C LEU A 48 -10.01 6.40 -2.83
N ALA A 49 -10.94 5.65 -2.26
CA ALA A 49 -12.15 6.22 -1.66
C ALA A 49 -11.88 7.03 -0.38
N GLY A 50 -10.65 7.06 0.13
CA GLY A 50 -10.24 7.83 1.29
C GLY A 50 -10.21 7.07 2.62
N ASN A 51 -10.47 5.74 2.59
CA ASN A 51 -10.48 4.92 3.80
C ASN A 51 -9.07 4.52 4.23
N LEU A 52 -8.88 4.38 5.55
CA LEU A 52 -7.69 3.81 6.17
C LEU A 52 -8.02 2.44 6.77
N PRO A 53 -7.03 1.52 6.86
CA PRO A 53 -7.24 0.20 7.45
C PRO A 53 -7.81 0.25 8.88
N ASP A 54 -7.44 1.27 9.64
CA ASP A 54 -7.77 1.40 11.06
C ASP A 54 -9.17 2.01 11.28
N THR A 55 -9.77 2.60 10.24
CA THR A 55 -11.03 3.37 10.35
C THR A 55 -12.11 2.90 9.39
N VAL A 56 -11.83 1.90 8.56
CA VAL A 56 -12.79 1.41 7.57
C VAL A 56 -13.91 0.62 8.24
N ASP A 57 -15.16 0.89 7.83
CA ASP A 57 -16.30 0.06 8.18
C ASP A 57 -16.24 -1.24 7.35
N ILE A 58 -15.81 -2.33 7.99
CA ILE A 58 -15.57 -3.62 7.35
C ILE A 58 -16.88 -4.21 6.80
N ASP A 59 -18.01 -3.97 7.49
CA ASP A 59 -19.31 -4.54 7.12
C ASP A 59 -19.87 -3.86 5.85
N ALA A 60 -19.47 -2.61 5.59
CA ALA A 60 -19.87 -1.85 4.41
C ALA A 60 -19.06 -2.18 3.14
N ILE A 61 -17.87 -2.81 3.28
CA ILE A 61 -16.96 -3.07 2.15
C ILE A 61 -17.62 -3.87 1.02
N PRO A 62 -18.33 -5.00 1.27
CA PRO A 62 -18.87 -5.81 0.19
C PRO A 62 -19.88 -5.05 -0.68
N GLY A 63 -20.76 -4.27 -0.05
CA GLY A 63 -21.75 -3.44 -0.74
C GLY A 63 -21.08 -2.35 -1.57
N PHE A 64 -20.12 -1.64 -0.98
CA PHE A 64 -19.38 -0.60 -1.70
C PHE A 64 -18.64 -1.13 -2.93
N ILE A 65 -17.95 -2.26 -2.81
CA ILE A 65 -17.23 -2.87 -3.94
C ILE A 65 -18.21 -3.35 -5.01
N GLN A 66 -19.36 -3.91 -4.61
CA GLN A 66 -20.41 -4.29 -5.56
C GLN A 66 -20.95 -3.09 -6.33
N ASP A 67 -21.16 -1.94 -5.66
CA ASP A 67 -21.62 -0.72 -6.31
C ASP A 67 -20.59 -0.20 -7.31
N VAL A 68 -19.30 -0.16 -6.94
CA VAL A 68 -18.21 0.24 -7.86
C VAL A 68 -18.15 -0.67 -9.07
N ASN A 69 -18.27 -1.99 -8.88
CA ASN A 69 -18.27 -2.97 -9.97
C ASN A 69 -19.49 -2.84 -10.89
N THR A 70 -20.65 -2.51 -10.31
CA THR A 70 -21.92 -2.41 -11.05
C THR A 70 -21.98 -1.14 -11.89
N HIS A 71 -21.54 -0.01 -11.33
CA HIS A 71 -21.66 1.30 -11.97
C HIS A 71 -20.40 1.70 -12.75
N GLY A 72 -19.24 1.08 -12.46
CA GLY A 72 -17.96 1.49 -13.05
C GLY A 72 -17.56 2.92 -12.66
N ARG A 73 -17.96 3.34 -11.46
CA ARG A 73 -17.72 4.67 -10.90
C ARG A 73 -17.09 4.53 -9.52
N LEU A 74 -16.18 5.44 -9.19
CA LEU A 74 -15.55 5.48 -7.88
C LEU A 74 -15.60 6.89 -7.30
N MET A 75 -16.11 7.00 -6.08
CA MET A 75 -16.02 8.22 -5.29
C MET A 75 -14.64 8.30 -4.65
N LEU A 76 -13.86 9.32 -5.01
CA LEU A 76 -12.54 9.60 -4.44
C LEU A 76 -12.64 10.46 -3.18
N ALA A 77 -11.61 10.38 -2.35
CA ALA A 77 -11.37 11.29 -1.23
C ALA A 77 -12.59 11.51 -0.32
N ASN A 78 -13.16 10.43 0.22
CA ASN A 78 -14.34 10.42 1.09
C ASN A 78 -15.58 11.05 0.43
N GLY A 79 -15.80 10.78 -0.86
CA GLY A 79 -17.00 11.25 -1.54
C GLY A 79 -16.90 12.65 -2.16
N GLN A 80 -15.70 13.24 -2.21
CA GLN A 80 -15.52 14.60 -2.73
C GLN A 80 -15.65 14.70 -4.25
N HIS A 81 -15.26 13.65 -4.99
CA HIS A 81 -15.24 13.68 -6.45
C HIS A 81 -15.49 12.30 -7.04
N GLU A 82 -16.38 12.20 -8.03
CA GLU A 82 -16.67 10.95 -8.74
C GLU A 82 -15.79 10.83 -9.99
N VAL A 83 -15.22 9.65 -10.22
CA VAL A 83 -14.43 9.35 -11.42
C VAL A 83 -14.90 8.06 -12.10
N ASP A 84 -14.61 7.97 -13.40
CA ASP A 84 -14.74 6.73 -14.16
C ASP A 84 -13.75 5.69 -13.60
N PHE A 85 -14.27 4.54 -13.20
CA PHE A 85 -13.48 3.43 -12.66
C PHE A 85 -14.08 2.06 -13.01
N PRO A 86 -14.20 1.70 -14.30
CA PRO A 86 -14.49 0.32 -14.68
C PRO A 86 -13.33 -0.58 -14.23
N VAL A 87 -13.57 -1.41 -13.21
CA VAL A 87 -12.51 -2.20 -12.53
C VAL A 87 -11.70 -3.04 -13.51
N ASP A 88 -12.33 -3.66 -14.50
CA ASP A 88 -11.67 -4.49 -15.51
C ASP A 88 -10.69 -3.72 -16.42
N GLN A 89 -10.80 -2.39 -16.51
CA GLN A 89 -9.93 -1.54 -17.34
C GLN A 89 -9.04 -0.61 -16.52
N CYS A 90 -9.38 -0.41 -15.24
CA CYS A 90 -8.70 0.53 -14.35
C CYS A 90 -7.85 -0.19 -13.30
N MET A 91 -7.98 -1.51 -13.15
CA MET A 91 -7.16 -2.32 -12.25
C MET A 91 -6.39 -3.36 -13.07
N ASN A 92 -5.19 -3.00 -13.47
CA ASN A 92 -4.33 -3.83 -14.31
C ASN A 92 -3.33 -4.60 -13.45
N PHE A 93 -3.27 -5.92 -13.63
CA PHE A 93 -2.33 -6.79 -12.93
C PHE A 93 -1.27 -7.28 -13.91
N HIS A 94 -0.02 -6.92 -13.64
CA HIS A 94 1.14 -7.24 -14.47
C HIS A 94 1.97 -8.33 -13.80
N ALA A 95 2.34 -9.36 -14.56
CA ALA A 95 3.19 -10.45 -14.05
C ALA A 95 4.65 -10.01 -13.87
N ASP A 96 5.06 -8.96 -14.59
CA ASP A 96 6.41 -8.42 -14.54
C ASP A 96 6.63 -7.57 -13.28
N ASN A 97 7.89 -7.50 -12.84
CA ASN A 97 8.30 -6.69 -11.69
C ASN A 97 8.77 -5.30 -12.16
N LEU A 98 8.61 -4.30 -11.30
CA LEU A 98 9.30 -3.02 -11.46
C LEU A 98 10.78 -3.18 -11.07
N SER A 99 11.62 -2.29 -11.61
CA SER A 99 13.08 -2.36 -11.46
C SER A 99 13.58 -2.27 -10.02
N LEU A 100 12.86 -1.56 -9.15
CA LEU A 100 13.29 -1.27 -7.79
C LEU A 100 12.81 -2.30 -6.75
N HIS A 101 11.62 -2.90 -6.94
CA HIS A 101 11.06 -3.86 -5.99
C HIS A 101 10.03 -4.79 -6.65
N GLU A 102 9.92 -6.01 -6.11
CA GLU A 102 8.97 -7.04 -6.58
C GLU A 102 7.50 -6.71 -6.29
N ASN A 103 7.23 -5.79 -5.37
CA ASN A 103 5.87 -5.36 -5.00
C ASN A 103 5.67 -3.89 -5.33
N GLY A 104 5.42 -3.61 -6.61
CA GLY A 104 5.18 -2.27 -7.13
C GLY A 104 3.71 -2.01 -7.42
N MET A 105 3.28 -0.77 -7.24
CA MET A 105 1.97 -0.29 -7.66
C MET A 105 2.10 1.13 -8.19
N ARG A 106 1.57 1.38 -9.39
CA ARG A 106 1.51 2.72 -9.96
C ARG A 106 0.07 3.17 -10.07
N ILE A 107 -0.23 4.37 -9.58
CA ILE A 107 -1.56 4.99 -9.68
C ILE A 107 -1.44 6.20 -10.59
N THR A 108 -2.35 6.32 -11.56
CA THR A 108 -2.37 7.38 -12.56
C THR A 108 -3.75 8.03 -12.61
N ALA A 109 -3.80 9.34 -12.46
CA ALA A 109 -4.99 10.18 -12.62
C ALA A 109 -4.97 10.82 -14.01
N LEU A 110 -6.12 10.75 -14.68
CA LEU A 110 -6.32 11.17 -16.07
C LEU A 110 -7.46 12.18 -16.16
N ALA A 111 -7.33 13.13 -17.10
CA ALA A 111 -8.41 13.97 -17.62
C ALA A 111 -8.60 13.64 -19.11
N GLY A 112 -9.58 12.79 -19.42
CA GLY A 112 -9.68 12.13 -20.72
C GLY A 112 -8.44 11.26 -20.97
N ASP A 113 -7.70 11.56 -22.03
CA ASP A 113 -6.46 10.85 -22.40
C ASP A 113 -5.19 11.49 -21.81
N LYS A 114 -5.31 12.64 -21.13
CA LYS A 114 -4.18 13.36 -20.57
C LYS A 114 -3.87 12.88 -19.16
N VAL A 115 -2.61 12.50 -18.90
CA VAL A 115 -2.11 12.24 -17.54
C VAL A 115 -1.96 13.56 -16.77
N LEU A 116 -2.67 13.67 -15.65
CA LEU A 116 -2.55 14.79 -14.71
C LEU A 116 -1.48 14.53 -13.66
N TYR A 117 -1.48 13.31 -13.11
CA TYR A 117 -0.57 12.90 -12.07
C TYR A 117 -0.38 11.39 -12.11
N SER A 118 0.86 10.92 -11.89
CA SER A 118 1.18 9.50 -11.79
C SER A 118 2.21 9.33 -10.69
N GLN A 119 2.01 8.33 -9.84
CA GLN A 119 2.90 8.03 -8.74
C GLN A 119 3.09 6.52 -8.60
N THR A 120 4.35 6.12 -8.40
CA THR A 120 4.73 4.74 -8.14
C THR A 120 5.00 4.56 -6.64
N TYR A 121 4.41 3.52 -6.07
CA TYR A 121 4.53 3.10 -4.69
C TYR A 121 5.06 1.67 -4.61
N TYR A 122 5.89 1.41 -3.61
CA TYR A 122 6.44 0.10 -3.32
C TYR A 122 5.96 -0.37 -1.94
N SER A 123 5.49 -1.61 -1.88
CA SER A 123 5.12 -2.25 -0.61
C SER A 123 6.29 -3.10 -0.12
N ILE A 124 6.92 -2.69 0.98
CA ILE A 124 8.10 -3.36 1.55
C ILE A 124 7.76 -4.35 2.69
N GLY A 125 6.46 -4.63 2.90
CA GLY A 125 5.97 -5.53 3.95
C GLY A 125 5.59 -4.80 5.26
N GLY A 126 4.76 -5.45 6.08
CA GLY A 126 4.31 -4.92 7.38
C GLY A 126 3.33 -3.72 7.31
N GLY A 127 2.75 -3.45 6.14
CA GLY A 127 1.85 -2.30 5.94
C GLY A 127 2.56 -0.96 5.76
N PHE A 128 3.86 -0.97 5.47
CA PHE A 128 4.64 0.21 5.09
C PHE A 128 4.66 0.37 3.56
N ILE A 129 4.51 1.61 3.11
CA ILE A 129 4.63 2.00 1.70
C ILE A 129 5.76 3.02 1.58
N VAL A 130 6.50 2.95 0.48
CA VAL A 130 7.52 3.94 0.13
C VAL A 130 7.25 4.35 -1.30
N ASP A 131 7.28 5.64 -1.59
CA ASP A 131 7.22 6.10 -2.97
C ASP A 131 8.57 5.86 -3.68
N GLU A 132 8.58 5.97 -5.00
CA GLU A 132 9.80 5.77 -5.79
C GLU A 132 10.92 6.76 -5.42
N GLU A 133 10.58 8.01 -5.10
CA GLU A 133 11.55 9.06 -4.75
C GLU A 133 12.28 8.79 -3.42
N HIS A 134 11.61 8.14 -2.46
CA HIS A 134 12.18 7.77 -1.16
C HIS A 134 12.61 6.30 -1.10
N PHE A 135 12.54 5.54 -2.19
CA PHE A 135 12.95 4.14 -2.21
C PHE A 135 14.47 4.02 -1.98
N GLY A 136 14.85 3.31 -0.90
CA GLY A 136 16.26 3.19 -0.47
C GLY A 136 16.77 4.35 0.40
N GLN A 137 15.96 5.39 0.64
CA GLN A 137 16.27 6.39 1.66
C GLN A 137 15.84 5.86 3.02
N THR A 138 16.81 5.47 3.85
CA THR A 138 16.53 5.12 5.23
C THR A 138 16.15 6.41 5.95
N THR A 139 14.87 6.59 6.28
CA THR A 139 14.48 7.54 7.32
C THR A 139 14.91 6.95 8.66
N GLU A 140 16.22 6.83 8.88
CA GLU A 140 16.78 6.68 10.22
C GLU A 140 16.62 8.04 10.91
N ALA A 141 15.40 8.34 11.35
CA ALA A 141 15.31 9.00 12.64
C ALA A 141 15.68 7.90 13.64
N PRO A 142 16.85 7.96 14.31
CA PRO A 142 17.14 7.01 15.37
C PRO A 142 16.09 7.22 16.45
N VAL A 143 15.06 6.38 16.47
CA VAL A 143 14.20 6.24 17.64
C VAL A 143 15.14 5.74 18.72
N ALA A 144 15.43 6.60 19.69
CA ALA A 144 16.20 6.24 20.88
C ALA A 144 15.38 5.25 21.70
N VAL A 145 15.35 4.00 21.25
CA VAL A 145 14.83 2.89 22.04
C VAL A 145 15.80 2.63 23.19
N PRO A 146 15.33 2.45 24.43
CA PRO A 146 16.20 2.24 25.59
C PRO A 146 17.14 1.03 25.47
N TYR A 147 16.79 0.07 24.60
CA TYR A 147 17.56 -1.15 24.38
C TYR A 147 17.64 -1.49 22.88
N PRO A 148 18.63 -0.96 22.15
CA PRO A 148 18.86 -1.33 20.75
C PRO A 148 19.43 -2.74 20.68
N TYR A 149 18.70 -3.67 20.06
CA TYR A 149 19.25 -4.99 19.72
C TYR A 149 19.79 -4.95 18.28
N LYS A 150 21.11 -4.99 18.15
CA LYS A 150 21.78 -5.34 16.90
C LYS A 150 22.43 -6.70 17.13
N THR A 151 22.06 -7.67 16.29
CA THR A 151 22.49 -9.08 16.23
C THR A 151 21.59 -10.10 16.94
N PRO A 152 21.24 -11.23 16.28
CA PRO A 152 20.77 -12.41 16.99
C PRO A 152 21.93 -12.94 17.85
N PRO A 153 21.74 -13.22 19.15
CA PRO A 153 22.75 -13.93 19.89
C PRO A 153 22.91 -15.31 19.24
N THR A 154 24.10 -15.57 18.73
CA THR A 154 24.54 -16.90 18.31
C THR A 154 24.20 -17.84 19.46
N CYS A 155 23.29 -18.78 19.22
CA CYS A 155 22.91 -19.78 20.21
C CYS A 155 24.08 -20.77 20.36
N SER A 156 25.09 -20.41 21.13
CA SER A 156 26.11 -21.34 21.58
C SER A 156 25.51 -22.18 22.70
N VAL A 157 24.99 -23.34 22.33
CA VAL A 157 24.69 -24.42 23.26
C VAL A 157 26.01 -24.83 23.92
N THR A 158 26.28 -24.30 25.11
CA THR A 158 27.22 -24.92 26.05
C THR A 158 26.74 -24.65 27.48
N ALA A 159 25.57 -25.21 27.80
CA ALA A 159 25.12 -25.36 29.17
C ALA A 159 25.49 -26.76 29.67
N VAL A 160 26.70 -26.94 30.18
CA VAL A 160 26.97 -27.79 31.36
C VAL A 160 28.17 -27.21 32.10
N LYS A 161 27.95 -26.52 33.23
CA LYS A 161 28.98 -26.34 34.26
C LYS A 161 28.68 -27.34 35.38
N PRO A 162 29.65 -28.20 35.78
CA PRO A 162 29.47 -29.16 36.84
C PRO A 162 29.55 -28.48 38.22
N GLY A 163 28.73 -28.95 39.16
CA GLY A 163 28.72 -28.49 40.54
C GLY A 163 30.08 -28.65 41.24
N CYS A 164 30.49 -27.60 41.94
CA CYS A 164 31.44 -27.61 43.06
C CYS A 164 30.71 -26.95 44.24
N ARG A 165 30.85 -27.31 45.51
CA ARG A 165 31.29 -28.48 46.31
C ARG A 165 31.00 -28.03 47.77
N SER A 166 30.64 -28.94 48.69
CA SER A 166 30.62 -28.69 50.15
C SER A 166 32.03 -28.30 50.67
N PRO A 167 32.24 -27.66 51.85
CA PRO A 167 31.96 -28.20 53.22
C PRO A 167 31.38 -27.12 54.19
N ALA A 168 30.96 -27.35 55.44
CA ALA A 168 31.37 -28.30 56.49
C ALA A 168 30.17 -28.83 57.30
#